data_AF-A0A3D2SB75-F1
#
_entry.id   AF-A0A3D2SB75-F1
#
_cell.length_a   1.000
_cell.length_b   1.000
_cell.length_c   1.000
_cell.angle_alpha   90.00
_cell.angle_beta   90.00
_cell.angle_gamma   90.00
#
_symmetry.space_group_name_H-M   'P 1'
#
loop_
_entity.id
_entity.type
_entity.pdbx_description
1 polymer ?
#
loop_
_entity_poly.entity_id
_entity_poly.type
_entity_poly.pdbx_seq_one_letter_code
_entity_poly.pdbx_strand_id
1 'polypeptide(L)'
;MNAFRLSDYGSVFRVSERFPDDYYRFYARDDQRLLGYMVADSVLVLLNAGEEKGTFHGVQLPEGRWKLIANKHAVDHVNGVQDAEDLMQMEGNRSLDVEIEREGLYIWVRQ
;
A
#
# COMPACT_ATOMS: atom_id res chain seq x y z
N MET A 1 -8.49 -7.12 8.82
CA MET A 1 -7.32 -7.79 8.22
C MET A 1 -7.62 -9.17 7.63
N ASN A 2 -8.17 -10.15 8.39
CA ASN A 2 -8.45 -11.49 7.85
C ASN A 2 -9.37 -11.52 6.62
N ALA A 3 -10.43 -10.69 6.61
CA ALA A 3 -11.33 -10.59 5.46
C ALA A 3 -10.61 -10.10 4.18
N PHE A 4 -9.71 -9.12 4.31
CA PHE A 4 -8.89 -8.66 3.18
C PHE A 4 -8.00 -9.79 2.65
N ARG A 5 -7.29 -10.53 3.52
CA ARG A 5 -6.43 -11.64 3.09
C ARG A 5 -7.17 -12.72 2.30
N LEU A 6 -8.46 -12.93 2.59
CA LEU A 6 -9.29 -13.93 1.94
C LEU A 6 -9.99 -13.41 0.66
N SER A 7 -9.94 -12.10 0.39
CA SER A 7 -10.54 -11.51 -0.81
C SER A 7 -9.70 -11.78 -2.07
N ASP A 8 -10.24 -11.38 -3.23
CA ASP A 8 -9.54 -11.44 -4.51
C ASP A 8 -8.30 -10.56 -4.51
N TYR A 9 -8.38 -9.33 -3.97
CA TYR A 9 -7.21 -8.46 -3.79
C TYR A 9 -6.16 -9.08 -2.87
N GLY A 10 -6.58 -9.78 -1.81
CA GLY A 10 -5.67 -10.43 -0.86
C GLY A 10 -5.09 -11.76 -1.34
N SER A 11 -5.53 -12.28 -2.49
CA SER A 11 -5.03 -13.54 -3.06
C SER A 11 -3.52 -13.48 -3.37
N VAL A 12 -2.99 -12.30 -3.63
CA VAL A 12 -1.55 -12.05 -3.87
C VAL A 12 -0.68 -12.41 -2.66
N PHE A 13 -1.26 -12.49 -1.46
CA PHE A 13 -0.55 -12.92 -0.25
C PHE A 13 -0.69 -14.41 0.06
N ARG A 14 -1.37 -15.18 -0.79
CA ARG A 14 -1.70 -16.60 -0.57
C ARG A 14 -1.04 -17.54 -1.59
N VAL A 15 0.02 -17.09 -2.24
CA VAL A 15 0.73 -17.86 -3.25
C VAL A 15 1.64 -18.91 -2.59
N SER A 16 1.50 -20.16 -3.01
CA SER A 16 2.34 -21.29 -2.54
C SER A 16 3.44 -21.69 -3.52
N GLU A 17 3.43 -21.13 -4.73
CA GLU A 17 4.40 -21.39 -5.80
C GLU A 17 5.48 -20.32 -5.85
N ARG A 18 6.57 -20.60 -6.58
CA ARG A 18 7.63 -19.61 -6.82
C ARG A 18 7.07 -18.47 -7.67
N PHE A 19 7.16 -17.25 -7.16
CA PHE A 19 6.77 -16.04 -7.89
C PHE A 19 7.93 -15.48 -8.74
N PRO A 20 7.61 -14.67 -9.77
CA PRO A 20 8.60 -13.91 -10.54
C PRO A 20 9.44 -12.97 -9.66
N ASP A 21 10.67 -12.65 -10.07
CA ASP A 21 11.58 -11.84 -9.26
C ASP A 21 11.04 -10.41 -8.98
N ASP A 22 10.14 -9.89 -9.82
CA ASP A 22 9.51 -8.57 -9.72
C ASP A 22 8.18 -8.57 -8.95
N TYR A 23 7.77 -9.71 -8.40
CA TYR A 23 6.50 -9.85 -7.68
C TYR A 23 6.40 -8.94 -6.45
N TYR A 24 7.53 -8.72 -5.76
CA TYR A 24 7.65 -7.75 -4.67
C TYR A 24 8.58 -6.61 -5.08
N ARG A 25 8.11 -5.36 -4.98
CA ARG A 25 8.93 -4.17 -5.19
C ARG A 25 9.00 -3.35 -3.91
N PHE A 26 10.18 -3.20 -3.33
CA PHE A 26 10.39 -2.48 -2.07
C PHE A 26 10.79 -1.02 -2.33
N TYR A 27 10.26 -0.10 -1.52
CA TYR A 27 10.50 1.35 -1.61
C TYR A 27 11.40 1.89 -0.47
N ALA A 28 11.79 1.06 0.49
CA ALA A 28 12.64 1.50 1.61
C ALA A 28 14.07 1.79 1.12
N ARG A 29 14.57 3.01 1.33
CA ARG A 29 15.98 3.32 1.02
C ARG A 29 16.81 3.92 2.15
N ASP A 30 16.26 4.73 3.07
CA ASP A 30 17.10 5.37 4.10
C ASP A 30 16.51 5.44 5.53
N ASP A 31 15.18 5.42 5.72
CA ASP A 31 14.55 5.47 7.04
C ASP A 31 14.11 4.06 7.51
N GLN A 32 14.75 3.55 8.57
CA GLN A 32 14.46 2.21 9.12
C GLN A 32 13.06 2.12 9.77
N ARG A 33 12.41 3.25 10.03
CA ARG A 33 11.03 3.32 10.55
C ARG A 33 10.02 3.08 9.43
N LEU A 34 10.42 3.24 8.18
CA LEU A 34 9.56 3.16 7.01
C LEU A 34 9.75 1.82 6.27
N LEU A 35 8.66 1.10 6.09
CA LEU A 35 8.60 -0.10 5.25
C LEU A 35 7.54 0.09 4.18
N GLY A 36 7.96 0.10 2.91
CA GLY A 36 7.06 0.24 1.78
C GLY A 36 7.31 -0.87 0.78
N TYR A 37 6.25 -1.52 0.30
CA TYR A 37 6.35 -2.51 -0.76
C TYR A 37 5.08 -2.64 -1.58
N MET A 38 5.23 -3.02 -2.84
CA MET A 38 4.16 -3.42 -3.73
C MET A 38 4.21 -4.91 -4.01
N VAL A 39 3.03 -5.52 -4.14
CA VAL A 39 2.85 -6.95 -4.44
C VAL A 39 2.04 -7.10 -5.72
N ALA A 40 2.56 -7.89 -6.66
CA ALA A 40 1.87 -8.28 -7.90
C ALA A 40 1.25 -7.11 -8.66
N ASP A 41 1.89 -5.94 -8.66
CA ASP A 41 1.42 -4.71 -9.32
C ASP A 41 -0.04 -4.29 -9.00
N SER A 42 -0.54 -4.72 -7.84
CA SER A 42 -1.96 -4.60 -7.49
C SER A 42 -2.24 -4.26 -6.03
N VAL A 43 -1.27 -4.47 -5.12
CA VAL A 43 -1.39 -4.05 -3.72
C VAL A 43 -0.16 -3.25 -3.31
N LEU A 44 -0.36 -2.04 -2.79
CA LEU A 44 0.67 -1.20 -2.20
C LEU A 44 0.49 -1.19 -0.69
N VAL A 45 1.55 -1.47 0.06
CA VAL A 45 1.58 -1.43 1.52
C VAL A 45 2.67 -0.46 1.94
N LEU A 46 2.30 0.55 2.73
CA LEU A 46 3.23 1.48 3.33
C LEU A 46 3.01 1.52 4.85
N LEU A 47 4.08 1.34 5.60
CA LEU A 47 4.09 1.28 7.06
C LEU A 47 5.11 2.27 7.60
N ASN A 48 4.68 3.06 8.56
CA ASN A 48 5.54 3.89 9.39
C ASN A 48 5.46 3.38 10.82
N ALA A 49 6.54 2.79 11.34
CA ALA A 49 6.66 2.33 12.73
C ALA A 49 7.22 3.41 13.67
N GLY A 50 7.50 4.61 13.16
CA GLY A 50 8.06 5.73 13.91
C GLY A 50 7.00 6.57 14.62
N GLU A 51 7.46 7.35 15.59
CA GLU A 51 6.63 8.31 16.35
C GLU A 51 6.42 9.65 15.63
N GLU A 52 7.07 9.83 14.48
CA GLU A 52 6.98 11.00 13.61
C GLU A 52 6.34 10.62 12.27
N LYS A 53 5.80 11.61 11.55
CA LYS A 53 5.39 11.40 10.16
C LYS A 53 6.59 11.00 9.29
N GLY A 54 6.33 10.24 8.24
CA GLY A 54 7.36 9.88 7.27
C GLY A 54 6.85 10.04 5.85
N THR A 55 7.77 10.20 4.90
CA THR A 55 7.44 10.37 3.48
C THR A 55 8.15 9.28 2.67
N PHE A 56 7.38 8.57 1.85
CA PHE A 56 7.93 7.72 0.80
C PHE A 56 8.08 8.54 -0.46
N HIS A 57 9.31 8.75 -0.90
CA HIS A 57 9.57 9.48 -2.14
C HIS A 57 9.57 8.54 -3.34
N GLY A 58 9.00 9.01 -4.44
CA GLY A 58 9.12 8.32 -5.72
C GLY A 58 8.39 6.97 -5.80
N VAL A 59 7.26 6.83 -5.10
CA VAL A 59 6.42 5.62 -5.19
C VAL A 59 5.85 5.53 -6.60
N GLN A 60 6.23 4.48 -7.32
CA GLN A 60 5.73 4.22 -8.68
C GLN A 60 4.52 3.31 -8.63
N LEU A 61 3.38 3.81 -9.09
CA LEU A 61 2.15 3.04 -9.22
C LEU A 61 1.93 2.61 -10.68
N PRO A 62 1.69 1.32 -10.95
CA PRO A 62 1.12 0.86 -12.22
C PRO A 62 -0.16 1.62 -12.59
N GLU A 63 -0.40 1.75 -13.89
CA GLU A 63 -1.60 2.39 -14.44
C GLU A 63 -2.90 1.89 -13.79
N GLY A 64 -3.85 2.78 -13.53
CA GLY A 64 -5.15 2.43 -12.99
C GLY A 64 -5.46 3.23 -11.73
N ARG A 65 -6.65 2.96 -11.17
CA ARG A 65 -7.11 3.63 -9.96
C ARG A 65 -6.77 2.79 -8.75
N TRP A 66 -6.26 3.45 -7.71
CA TRP A 66 -5.85 2.81 -6.48
C TRP A 66 -6.73 3.31 -5.34
N LYS A 67 -7.41 2.38 -4.67
CA LYS A 67 -8.33 2.67 -3.57
C LYS A 67 -7.67 2.36 -2.25
N LEU A 68 -7.70 3.31 -1.31
CA LEU A 68 -7.27 3.09 0.06
C LEU A 68 -8.24 2.15 0.78
N ILE A 69 -7.75 1.01 1.25
CA ILE A 69 -8.54 -0.01 1.95
C ILE A 69 -8.17 -0.21 3.40
N ALA A 70 -7.03 0.33 3.82
CA ALA A 70 -6.61 0.31 5.21
C ALA A 70 -5.85 1.57 5.55
N ASN A 71 -6.10 2.10 6.74
CA ASN A 71 -5.27 3.11 7.40
C ASN A 71 -5.03 2.67 8.86
N LYS A 72 -4.47 3.56 9.68
CA LYS A 72 -4.25 3.29 11.12
C LYS A 72 -5.53 2.93 11.90
N HIS A 73 -6.70 3.34 11.39
CA HIS A 73 -7.97 3.27 12.12
C HIS A 73 -8.86 2.12 11.68
N ALA A 74 -8.83 1.74 10.40
CA ALA A 74 -9.77 0.77 9.85
C ALA A 74 -9.18 -0.04 8.69
N VAL A 75 -9.86 -1.15 8.37
CA VAL A 75 -9.61 -1.95 7.18
C VAL A 75 -10.95 -2.33 6.55
N ASP A 76 -11.24 -1.83 5.35
CA ASP A 76 -12.40 -2.18 4.52
C ASP A 76 -11.97 -2.28 3.05
N HIS A 77 -11.85 -3.51 2.55
CA HIS A 77 -11.47 -3.78 1.16
C HIS A 77 -12.63 -3.63 0.16
N VAL A 78 -13.87 -3.63 0.66
CA VAL A 78 -15.08 -3.51 -0.16
C VAL A 78 -15.33 -2.04 -0.47
N ASN A 79 -15.48 -1.20 0.55
CA ASN A 79 -15.84 0.21 0.39
C ASN A 79 -14.62 1.15 0.39
N GLY A 80 -13.48 0.69 0.87
CA GLY A 80 -12.36 1.57 1.19
C GLY A 80 -12.52 2.23 2.56
N VAL A 81 -11.53 3.02 2.97
CA VAL A 81 -11.55 3.76 4.23
C VAL A 81 -11.46 5.26 3.99
N GLN A 82 -11.96 6.05 4.93
CA GLN A 82 -11.88 7.51 4.89
C GLN A 82 -10.52 7.98 5.40
N ASP A 83 -9.91 8.93 4.69
CA ASP A 83 -8.65 9.58 5.02
C ASP A 83 -8.56 10.92 4.27
N ALA A 84 -7.38 11.53 4.15
CA ALA A 84 -7.18 12.65 3.26
C ALA A 84 -7.58 12.30 1.81
N GLU A 85 -8.22 13.25 1.11
CA GLU A 85 -8.85 13.01 -0.20
C GLU A 85 -7.86 12.47 -1.25
N ASP A 86 -6.63 12.95 -1.20
CA ASP A 86 -5.50 12.55 -2.06
C ASP A 86 -4.94 11.15 -1.74
N LEU A 87 -5.14 10.68 -0.50
CA LEU A 87 -4.81 9.31 -0.11
C LEU A 87 -5.94 8.34 -0.43
N MET A 88 -7.20 8.76 -0.38
CA MET A 88 -8.34 7.86 -0.61
C MET A 88 -8.34 7.23 -2.01
N GLN A 89 -7.94 8.03 -3.02
CA GLN A 89 -7.82 7.58 -4.41
C GLN A 89 -6.56 8.13 -5.05
N MET A 90 -5.72 7.22 -5.56
CA MET A 90 -4.52 7.58 -6.31
C MET A 90 -4.63 7.12 -7.76
N GLU A 91 -4.17 7.97 -8.68
CA GLU A 91 -4.00 7.60 -10.08
C GLU A 91 -2.59 7.06 -10.32
N GLY A 92 -2.52 5.94 -11.05
CA GLY A 92 -1.30 5.28 -11.46
C GLY A 92 -0.54 5.98 -12.60
N ASN A 93 0.46 5.28 -13.13
CA ASN A 93 1.35 5.74 -14.22
C ASN A 93 2.08 7.05 -13.91
N ARG A 94 2.36 7.29 -12.62
CA ARG A 94 3.13 8.43 -12.14
C ARG A 94 3.95 8.05 -10.91
N SER A 95 4.97 8.85 -10.66
CA SER A 95 5.76 8.83 -9.43
C SER A 95 5.12 9.80 -8.44
N LEU A 96 4.87 9.36 -7.21
CA LEU A 96 4.28 10.17 -6.16
C LEU A 96 5.09 10.11 -4.87
N ASP A 97 5.06 11.22 -4.15
CA ASP A 97 5.52 11.26 -2.77
C ASP A 97 4.30 11.06 -1.86
N VAL A 98 4.40 10.12 -0.93
CA VAL A 98 3.31 9.75 -0.03
C VAL A 98 3.71 10.05 1.40
N GLU A 99 3.05 11.02 2.02
CA GLU A 99 3.17 11.27 3.45
C GLU A 99 2.32 10.27 4.24
N ILE A 100 2.88 9.75 5.32
CA ILE A 100 2.25 8.72 6.15
C ILE A 100 2.34 9.13 7.60
N GLU A 101 1.21 9.08 8.28
CA GLU A 101 1.14 9.37 9.70
C GLU A 101 2.05 8.47 10.53
N ARG A 102 2.45 8.98 11.70
CA ARG A 102 3.19 8.21 12.70
C ARG A 102 2.45 6.95 13.11
N GLU A 103 3.18 5.85 13.29
CA GLU A 103 2.62 4.53 13.60
C GLU A 103 1.47 4.15 12.63
N GLY A 104 1.58 4.58 11.38
CA GLY A 104 0.55 4.46 10.35
C GLY A 104 0.78 3.23 9.47
N LEU A 105 -0.30 2.52 9.15
CA LEU A 105 -0.32 1.47 8.14
C LEU A 105 -1.31 1.88 7.07
N TYR A 106 -0.88 1.96 5.82
CA TYR A 106 -1.74 2.27 4.70
C TYR A 106 -1.64 1.17 3.64
N ILE A 107 -2.80 0.73 3.14
CA ILE A 107 -2.88 -0.29 2.11
C ILE A 107 -3.81 0.20 1.01
N TRP A 108 -3.30 0.20 -0.21
CA TRP A 108 -4.08 0.46 -1.41
C TRP A 108 -4.18 -0.77 -2.27
N VAL A 109 -5.32 -0.92 -2.95
CA VAL A 109 -5.53 -1.93 -3.98
C VAL A 109 -5.85 -1.26 -5.30
N ARG A 110 -5.30 -1.81 -6.38
CA ARG A 110 -5.63 -1.43 -7.75
C ARG A 110 -7.01 -1.97 -8.11
N GLN A 111 -7.88 -1.11 -8.65
CA GLN A 111 -9.24 -1.46 -9.09
C GLN A 111 -9.31 -1.95 -10.53
#